data_AF-A0A059CPY0-F1
#
_entry.id   AF-A0A059CPY0-F1
#
_cell.length_a   1.000
_cell.length_b   1.000
_cell.length_c   1.000
_cell.angle_alpha   90.00
_cell.angle_beta   90.00
_cell.angle_gamma   90.00
#
_symmetry.space_group_name_H-M   'P 1'
#
loop_
_entity.id
_entity.type
_entity.pdbx_description
1 polymer ?
#
loop_
_entity_poly.entity_id
_entity_poly.type
_entity_poly.pdbx_seq_one_letter_code
_entity_poly.pdbx_strand_id
1 'polypeptide(L)'
;MEDRYSVLIELTDQKAADGFYCTFNGKNFSPAEAEVCHILYLHEVDYTESADVASTPPSGFTELPSCPVCLERLDPDTSGILSTQCDHSFHCSCGTKWTY
;
A
#
# COMPACT_ATOMS: atom_id res chain seq x y z
N MET A 1 2.42 12.72 11.91
CA MET A 1 1.67 11.45 11.85
C MET A 1 1.03 11.49 10.49
N GLU A 2 1.48 10.63 9.57
CA GLU A 2 0.88 10.57 8.23
C GLU A 2 -0.28 9.58 8.34
N ASP A 3 -1.50 10.12 8.25
CA ASP A 3 -2.76 9.38 8.39
C ASP A 3 -3.03 8.60 7.09
N ARG A 4 -2.29 7.50 6.90
CA ARG A 4 -2.49 6.56 5.79
C ARG A 4 -3.35 5.40 6.26
N TYR A 5 -4.35 5.07 5.45
CA TYR A 5 -5.29 3.99 5.74
C TYR A 5 -5.43 3.10 4.52
N SER A 6 -5.35 1.78 4.75
CA SER A 6 -5.80 0.78 3.78
C SER A 6 -7.19 0.32 4.18
N VAL A 7 -8.13 0.34 3.24
CA VAL A 7 -9.52 -0.07 3.48
C VAL A 7 -9.96 -1.07 2.42
N LEU A 8 -10.73 -2.06 2.86
CA LEU A 8 -11.44 -2.96 1.96
C LEU A 8 -12.82 -2.36 1.65
N ILE A 9 -13.15 -2.23 0.36
CA ILE A 9 -14.45 -1.71 -0.08
C ILE A 9 -15.11 -2.74 -0.97
N GLU A 10 -16.30 -3.19 -0.57
CA GLU A 10 -17.17 -4.02 -1.41
C GLU A 10 -18.14 -3.11 -2.18
N LEU A 11 -18.25 -3.33 -3.48
CA LEU A 11 -19.12 -2.57 -4.38
C LEU A 11 -20.14 -3.52 -5.02
N THR A 12 -21.27 -2.97 -5.45
CA THR A 12 -22.42 -3.77 -5.90
C THR A 12 -22.13 -4.65 -7.11
N ASP A 13 -21.26 -4.18 -8.00
CA ASP A 13 -20.88 -4.87 -9.24
C ASP A 13 -19.56 -4.32 -9.80
N GLN A 14 -19.03 -5.00 -10.82
CA GLN A 14 -17.78 -4.61 -11.50
C GLN A 14 -17.84 -3.19 -12.07
N LYS A 15 -18.99 -2.75 -12.60
CA LYS A 15 -19.11 -1.42 -13.22
C LYS A 15 -19.04 -0.33 -12.15
N ALA A 16 -19.62 -0.55 -10.98
CA ALA A 16 -19.46 0.33 -9.82
C ALA A 16 -17.98 0.39 -9.36
N ALA A 17 -17.29 -0.76 -9.34
CA ALA A 17 -15.85 -0.83 -9.04
C ALA A 17 -15.00 -0.05 -10.06
N ASP A 18 -15.27 -0.23 -11.34
CA ASP A 18 -14.57 0.50 -12.41
C ASP A 18 -14.81 2.01 -12.33
N GLY A 19 -16.06 2.41 -12.05
CA GLY A 19 -16.41 3.81 -11.82
C GLY A 19 -15.67 4.40 -10.62
N PHE A 20 -15.59 3.66 -9.52
CA PHE A 20 -14.86 4.07 -8.32
C PHE A 20 -13.35 4.21 -8.61
N TYR A 21 -12.74 3.20 -9.23
CA TYR A 21 -11.34 3.22 -9.64
C TYR A 21 -11.04 4.43 -10.54
N CYS A 22 -11.80 4.62 -11.63
CA CYS A 22 -11.58 5.73 -12.56
C CYS A 22 -11.77 7.10 -11.91
N THR A 23 -12.61 7.17 -10.88
CA THR A 23 -12.91 8.42 -10.19
C THR A 23 -11.84 8.77 -9.17
N PHE A 24 -11.26 7.81 -8.46
CA PHE A 24 -10.42 8.10 -7.29
C PHE A 24 -8.96 7.66 -7.44
N ASN A 25 -8.64 6.65 -8.25
CA ASN A 25 -7.26 6.20 -8.40
C ASN A 25 -6.37 7.32 -8.96
N GLY A 26 -5.22 7.55 -8.34
CA GLY A 26 -4.27 8.59 -8.71
C GLY A 26 -4.71 10.02 -8.40
N LYS A 27 -5.81 10.21 -7.64
CA LYS A 27 -6.27 11.53 -7.19
C LYS A 27 -6.03 11.72 -5.70
N ASN A 28 -5.80 12.94 -5.26
CA ASN A 28 -5.66 13.23 -3.83
C ASN A 28 -6.99 12.98 -3.09
N PHE A 29 -6.90 12.37 -1.91
CA PHE A 29 -8.06 12.21 -1.02
C PHE A 29 -8.56 13.57 -0.52
N SER A 30 -7.62 14.43 -0.11
CA SER A 30 -7.87 15.81 0.25
C SER A 30 -6.96 16.73 -0.58
N PRO A 31 -7.41 17.92 -1.03
CA PRO A 31 -6.58 18.83 -1.83
C PRO A 31 -5.31 19.33 -1.13
N ALA A 32 -5.23 19.19 0.20
CA ALA A 32 -4.09 19.62 0.99
C ALA A 32 -3.01 18.52 1.11
N GLU A 33 -3.35 17.27 0.81
CA GLU A 33 -2.41 16.15 0.89
C GLU A 33 -1.57 16.04 -0.38
N ALA A 34 -0.28 15.74 -0.22
CA ALA A 34 0.62 15.48 -1.34
C ALA A 34 0.43 14.08 -1.94
N GLU A 35 -0.05 13.12 -1.14
CA GLU A 35 -0.28 11.74 -1.57
C GLU A 35 -1.58 11.58 -2.36
N VAL A 36 -1.60 10.58 -3.24
CA VAL A 36 -2.76 10.20 -4.05
C VAL A 36 -3.35 8.90 -3.55
N CYS A 37 -4.64 8.68 -3.80
CA CYS A 37 -5.31 7.42 -3.56
C CYS A 37 -4.78 6.36 -4.52
N HIS A 38 -4.45 5.19 -3.98
CA HIS A 38 -4.13 4.00 -4.75
C HIS A 38 -5.28 3.02 -4.61
N ILE A 39 -6.01 2.77 -5.70
CA ILE A 39 -7.12 1.82 -5.74
C ILE A 39 -6.62 0.57 -6.46
N LEU A 40 -6.86 -0.59 -5.86
CA LEU A 40 -6.47 -1.90 -6.40
C LEU A 40 -7.72 -2.77 -6.51
N TYR A 41 -7.79 -3.60 -7.55
CA TYR A 41 -8.80 -4.65 -7.65
C TYR A 41 -8.33 -5.87 -6.87
N LEU A 42 -9.26 -6.49 -6.17
CA LEU A 42 -9.02 -7.73 -5.44
C LEU A 42 -9.73 -8.88 -6.13
N HIS A 43 -9.06 -10.02 -6.20
CA HIS A 43 -9.62 -11.25 -6.74
C HIS A 43 -10.37 -12.04 -5.67
N GLU A 44 -9.79 -12.16 -4.48
CA GLU A 44 -10.31 -12.94 -3.36
C GLU A 44 -9.84 -12.33 -2.03
N VAL A 45 -10.62 -12.53 -0.97
CA VAL A 45 -10.30 -12.10 0.39
C VAL A 45 -10.57 -13.25 1.34
N ASP A 46 -9.51 -13.73 1.98
CA ASP A 46 -9.56 -14.78 2.99
C ASP A 46 -9.48 -14.19 4.40
N TYR A 47 -10.30 -14.70 5.31
CA TYR A 47 -10.33 -14.27 6.70
C TYR A 47 -9.91 -15.42 7.62
N THR A 48 -9.07 -15.11 8.60
CA THR A 48 -8.64 -16.07 9.62
C THR A 48 -8.45 -15.37 10.96
N GLU A 49 -8.74 -16.09 12.06
CA GLU A 49 -8.50 -15.60 13.42
C GLU A 49 -7.03 -15.78 13.85
N SER A 50 -6.22 -16.53 13.08
CA SER A 50 -4.80 -16.75 13.35
C SER A 50 -3.92 -15.72 12.64
N ALA A 51 -3.22 -14.91 13.42
CA ALA A 51 -2.27 -13.93 12.90
C ALA A 51 -1.10 -14.59 12.14
N ASP A 52 -0.66 -15.78 12.54
CA ASP A 52 0.41 -16.52 11.87
C ASP A 52 -0.02 -16.94 10.45
N VAL A 53 -1.25 -17.43 10.32
CA VAL A 53 -1.82 -17.80 9.00
C VAL A 53 -2.04 -16.55 8.15
N ALA A 54 -2.57 -15.47 8.73
CA ALA A 54 -2.80 -14.21 8.02
C ALA A 54 -1.49 -13.56 7.50
N SER A 55 -0.36 -13.83 8.17
CA SER A 55 0.95 -13.30 7.78
C SER A 55 1.70 -14.20 6.79
N THR A 56 1.13 -15.34 6.41
CA THR A 56 1.76 -16.29 5.50
C THR A 56 1.19 -16.11 4.09
N PRO A 57 2.03 -15.78 3.07
CA PRO A 57 1.52 -15.63 1.71
C PRO A 57 0.95 -16.95 1.18
N PRO A 58 -0.08 -16.89 0.31
CA PRO A 58 -0.55 -18.05 -0.43
C PRO A 58 0.56 -18.71 -1.25
N SER A 59 0.40 -20.00 -1.55
CA SER A 59 1.38 -20.75 -2.35
C SER A 59 1.57 -20.11 -3.73
N GLY A 60 2.83 -19.84 -4.09
CA GLY A 60 3.18 -19.19 -5.37
C GLY A 60 3.18 -17.66 -5.32
N PHE A 61 2.87 -17.07 -4.17
CA PHE A 61 2.93 -15.63 -3.94
C PHE A 61 4.04 -15.28 -2.94
N THR A 62 4.50 -14.04 -2.96
CA THR A 62 5.51 -13.51 -2.02
C THR A 62 4.99 -12.20 -1.46
N GLU A 63 4.94 -12.09 -0.15
CA GLU A 63 4.65 -10.82 0.51
C GLU A 63 5.76 -9.81 0.23
N LEU A 64 5.38 -8.57 -0.05
CA LEU A 64 6.35 -7.48 -0.14
C LEU A 64 6.82 -7.12 1.27
N PRO A 65 8.10 -6.73 1.44
CA PRO A 65 8.58 -6.29 2.74
C PRO A 65 7.85 -5.02 3.19
N SER A 66 7.87 -4.72 4.49
CA SER A 66 7.41 -3.43 5.02
C SER A 66 8.57 -2.44 5.14
N CYS A 67 8.29 -1.15 4.95
CA CYS A 67 9.23 -0.07 5.19
C CYS A 67 9.58 -0.02 6.70
N PRO A 68 10.86 -0.13 7.10
CA PRO A 68 11.24 -0.15 8.51
C PRO A 68 10.98 1.17 9.27
N VAL A 69 10.77 2.27 8.54
CA VAL A 69 10.51 3.59 9.13
C VAL A 69 9.03 3.80 9.41
N CYS A 70 8.17 3.42 8.47
CA CYS A 70 6.75 3.74 8.52
C CYS A 70 5.83 2.53 8.58
N LEU A 71 6.40 1.31 8.57
CA LEU A 71 5.74 0.00 8.68
C LEU A 71 4.75 -0.38 7.57
N GLU A 72 4.48 0.52 6.63
CA GLU A 72 3.69 0.24 5.41
C GLU A 72 4.42 -0.67 4.42
N ARG A 73 3.64 -1.35 3.57
CA ARG A 73 4.13 -2.18 2.45
C ARG A 73 5.09 -1.38 1.56
N LEU A 74 6.30 -1.92 1.35
CA LEU A 74 7.37 -1.34 0.57
C LEU A 74 7.21 -1.77 -0.89
N ASP A 75 6.31 -1.09 -1.61
CA ASP A 75 5.91 -1.43 -2.97
C ASP A 75 6.60 -0.51 -4.00
N PRO A 76 7.48 -1.05 -4.87
CA PRO A 76 8.23 -0.26 -5.86
C PRO A 76 7.36 0.30 -6.98
N ASP A 77 6.22 -0.31 -7.27
CA ASP A 77 5.30 0.12 -8.33
C ASP A 77 4.43 1.29 -7.86
N THR A 78 4.24 1.40 -6.54
CA THR A 78 3.41 2.42 -5.90
C THR A 78 4.22 3.59 -5.37
N SER A 79 5.47 3.35 -4.97
CA SER A 79 6.29 4.32 -4.26
C SER A 79 7.78 4.22 -4.64
N GLY A 80 8.47 5.36 -4.62
CA GLY A 80 9.93 5.36 -4.79
C GLY A 80 10.59 4.63 -3.62
N ILE A 81 11.47 3.67 -3.92
CA ILE A 81 12.29 2.98 -2.93
C ILE A 81 13.72 3.52 -2.97
N LEU A 82 14.25 3.85 -1.79
CA LEU A 82 15.66 4.15 -1.59
C LEU A 82 16.33 2.95 -0.93
N SER A 83 17.45 2.50 -1.50
CA SER A 83 18.32 1.47 -0.92
C SER A 83 19.64 2.08 -0.51
N THR A 84 20.12 1.71 0.68
CA THR A 84 21.38 2.22 1.26
C THR A 84 22.55 1.27 0.98
N GLN A 85 23.79 1.73 1.19
CA GLN A 85 24.99 0.88 1.07
C GLN A 85 25.00 -0.30 2.07
N CYS A 86 24.22 -0.22 3.14
CA CYS A 86 24.05 -1.30 4.12
C CYS A 86 22.93 -2.29 3.74
N ASP A 87 22.38 -2.20 2.52
CA ASP A 87 21.34 -3.07 1.97
C ASP A 87 19.98 -3.01 2.71
N HIS A 88 19.69 -1.89 3.37
CA HIS A 88 18.35 -1.58 3.86
C HIS A 88 17.58 -0.77 2.82
N SER A 89 16.31 -1.11 2.62
CA SER A 89 15.38 -0.43 1.70
C SER A 89 14.19 0.17 2.46
N PHE A 90 13.78 1.36 2.05
CA PHE A 90 12.64 2.10 2.62
C PHE A 90 12.08 3.09 1.59
N HIS A 91 10.90 3.65 1.84
CA HIS A 91 10.31 4.67 0.96
C HIS A 91 11.21 5.90 0.87
N CYS A 92 11.36 6.48 -0.32
CA CYS A 92 12.13 7.71 -0.53
C CYS A 92 11.71 8.83 0.43
N SER A 93 10.39 9.00 0.66
CA SER A 93 9.82 9.96 1.61
C SER A 93 10.20 9.69 3.06
N CYS A 94 10.45 8.42 3.42
CA CYS A 94 10.91 8.03 4.74
C CYS A 94 12.41 8.33 4.91
N GLY A 95 13.21 8.24 3.85
CA GLY A 95 14.64 8.56 3.87
C GLY A 95 14.93 10.06 4.01
N THR A 96 14.18 10.89 3.31
CA THR A 96 14.38 12.35 3.30
C THR A 96 14.08 13.01 4.64
N LYS A 97 13.31 12.38 5.53
CA LYS A 97 13.08 12.87 6.90
C LYS A 97 14.33 12.79 7.80
N TRP A 98 15.39 12.10 7.36
CA TRP A 98 16.58 11.82 8.15
C TRP A 98 17.88 12.36 7.51
N THR A 99 17.80 12.99 6.34
CA THR A 99 18.95 13.66 5.72
C THR A 99 19.10 15.06 6.31
N TYR A 100 20.11 15.22 7.18
CA TYR A 100 20.71 16.51 7.53
C TYR A 100 21.86 16.81 6.58
#